data_AF-A0A6A6KN41-F1
#
_entry.id   AF-A0A6A6KN41-F1
#
_cell.length_a   1.000
_cell.length_b   1.000
_cell.length_c   1.000
_cell.angle_alpha   90.00
_cell.angle_beta   90.00
_cell.angle_gamma   90.00
#
_symmetry.space_group_name_H-M   'P 1'
#
loop_
_entity.id
_entity.type
_entity.pdbx_description
1 polymer ?
#
loop_
_entity_poly.entity_id
_entity_poly.type
_entity_poly.pdbx_seq_one_letter_code
_entity_poly.pdbx_strand_id
1 'polypeptide(L)'
;MGTWSISLWFLPLFSLLASGNSSAHFIPIRFPTRITQFQAEKKVSVSTPNGLYKEKFFTQVLDHFNFNPKSYQTFQQRYLINDTFWGGEKNAPIFLYTGNEGEIEWFAQNTGFMFDNAPRFKALLVFIEHRFYGKSMPFGGNKDVAYSNSSTLGYLSSTQALADYATLITDLKKNLSATDSPVVVFGGSYGGRGSDEESIFPASEWDYNDRATFCKSYFDIEPRPDWIPIEFGGHNIKRVLRRFGSNIIFFNGLRDPWSGGGVLSDISKSIVAIVAEEGAHHVDLRFATSEDPTWLKK
;
A
#
# COMPACT_ATOMS: atom_id res chain seq x y z
N MET A 1 -0.69 64.80 -2.12
CA MET A 1 -1.54 64.60 -3.32
C MET A 1 -1.28 63.19 -3.80
N GLY A 2 -2.16 62.21 -3.81
CA GLY A 2 -3.59 62.09 -3.54
C GLY A 2 -3.88 60.65 -3.96
N THR A 3 -4.30 59.83 -3.01
CA THR A 3 -4.75 58.44 -3.15
C THR A 3 -5.82 58.26 -4.22
N TRP A 4 -6.02 57.05 -4.78
CA TRP A 4 -7.32 56.33 -4.78
C TRP A 4 -7.14 54.85 -5.19
N SER A 5 -7.59 53.97 -4.30
CA SER A 5 -7.72 52.50 -4.41
C SER A 5 -8.93 52.08 -5.26
N ILE A 6 -8.95 50.83 -5.75
CA ILE A 6 -10.18 50.01 -5.71
C ILE A 6 -9.80 48.57 -5.33
N SER A 7 -10.15 48.21 -4.09
CA SER A 7 -10.29 46.84 -3.59
C SER A 7 -11.76 46.45 -3.73
N LEU A 8 -12.07 45.26 -4.23
CA LEU A 8 -13.43 44.72 -4.23
C LEU A 8 -13.52 43.50 -3.32
N TRP A 9 -13.99 43.76 -2.11
CA TRP A 9 -14.61 42.79 -1.22
C TRP A 9 -16.09 42.71 -1.57
N PHE A 10 -16.66 41.50 -1.66
CA PHE A 10 -18.11 41.32 -1.64
C PHE A 10 -18.50 40.11 -0.79
N LEU A 11 -19.07 40.42 0.38
CA LEU A 11 -20.06 39.74 1.22
C LEU A 11 -20.29 40.70 2.41
N PRO A 12 -21.37 40.67 3.23
CA PRO A 12 -22.59 39.83 3.22
C PRO A 12 -23.90 40.63 3.56
N LEU A 13 -25.05 39.96 3.75
CA LEU A 13 -26.06 40.11 4.86
C LEU A 13 -27.36 39.34 4.48
N PHE A 14 -27.82 38.32 5.25
CA PHE A 14 -28.79 38.34 6.39
C PHE A 14 -30.14 39.02 6.03
N SER A 15 -31.37 38.53 6.30
CA SER A 15 -32.00 37.60 7.27
C SER A 15 -33.50 37.44 6.85
N LEU A 16 -34.30 36.43 7.22
CA LEU A 16 -35.02 36.29 8.51
C LEU A 16 -35.88 34.98 8.58
N LEU A 17 -35.75 34.29 9.71
CA LEU A 17 -36.70 33.53 10.55
C LEU A 17 -38.10 33.06 10.03
N ALA A 18 -38.41 31.79 10.31
CA ALA A 18 -39.66 31.40 10.99
C ALA A 18 -39.53 30.02 11.69
N SER A 19 -39.97 29.98 12.94
CA SER A 19 -40.08 28.85 13.87
C SER A 19 -41.22 27.89 13.52
N GLY A 20 -41.04 26.59 13.75
CA GLY A 20 -42.13 25.61 13.73
C GLY A 20 -41.73 24.30 14.42
N ASN A 21 -42.22 24.09 15.64
CA ASN A 21 -42.16 22.84 16.38
C ASN A 21 -43.24 21.89 15.82
N SER A 22 -42.88 20.70 15.34
CA SER A 22 -43.83 19.61 15.11
C SER A 22 -43.15 18.26 15.30
N SER A 23 -43.47 17.60 16.41
CA SER A 23 -43.28 16.16 16.60
C SER A 23 -44.17 15.41 15.62
N ALA A 24 -43.60 14.47 14.87
CA ALA A 24 -44.37 13.53 14.05
C ALA A 24 -43.86 12.10 14.26
N HIS A 25 -44.78 11.24 14.67
CA HIS A 25 -44.63 9.83 15.00
C HIS A 25 -44.06 9.00 13.83
N PHE A 26 -43.07 8.15 14.12
CA PHE A 26 -42.66 7.06 13.24
C PHE A 26 -43.53 5.82 13.48
N ILE A 27 -44.32 5.46 12.46
CA ILE A 27 -45.06 4.19 12.37
C ILE A 27 -44.11 3.16 11.69
N PRO A 28 -43.90 1.96 12.26
CA PRO A 28 -43.07 0.95 11.61
C PRO A 28 -43.86 0.22 10.52
N ILE A 29 -43.40 0.27 9.28
CA ILE A 29 -43.95 -0.54 8.19
C ILE A 29 -43.27 -1.91 8.23
N ARG A 30 -44.08 -2.97 8.40
CA ARG A 30 -43.67 -4.38 8.38
C ARG A 30 -44.58 -5.11 7.41
N PHE A 31 -44.03 -5.80 6.41
CA PHE A 31 -44.77 -6.70 5.49
C PHE A 31 -43.83 -7.80 4.92
N PRO A 32 -44.35 -8.93 4.38
CA PRO A 32 -44.17 -10.27 4.95
C PRO A 32 -43.25 -11.23 4.16
N THR A 33 -42.96 -12.37 4.79
CA THR A 33 -42.21 -13.55 4.33
C THR A 33 -42.97 -14.49 3.36
N ARG A 34 -42.34 -14.96 2.27
CA ARG A 34 -41.85 -16.37 2.05
C ARG A 34 -41.49 -16.72 0.57
N ILE A 35 -40.27 -17.24 0.42
CA ILE A 35 -39.78 -18.43 -0.34
C ILE A 35 -39.96 -18.52 -1.87
N THR A 36 -38.82 -18.56 -2.58
CA THR A 36 -38.44 -19.69 -3.45
C THR A 36 -36.94 -19.95 -3.41
N GLN A 37 -36.62 -21.24 -3.51
CA GLN A 37 -35.35 -21.91 -3.26
C GLN A 37 -34.57 -22.01 -4.58
N PHE A 38 -33.34 -21.51 -4.63
CA PHE A 38 -32.34 -21.96 -5.60
C PHE A 38 -31.12 -22.42 -4.82
N GLN A 39 -30.88 -23.73 -4.87
CA GLN A 39 -29.65 -24.36 -4.40
C GLN A 39 -28.51 -23.90 -5.31
N ALA A 40 -27.67 -23.00 -4.81
CA ALA A 40 -26.32 -22.86 -5.33
C ALA A 40 -25.46 -23.92 -4.65
N GLU A 41 -24.84 -24.75 -5.47
CA GLU A 41 -23.97 -25.83 -5.07
C GLU A 41 -22.87 -25.34 -4.11
N LYS A 42 -22.64 -26.18 -3.12
CA LYS A 42 -21.67 -26.03 -2.03
C LYS A 42 -20.25 -25.96 -2.61
N LYS A 43 -19.79 -24.76 -3.01
CA LYS A 43 -18.36 -24.50 -3.13
C LYS A 43 -17.78 -24.57 -1.73
N VAL A 44 -17.00 -25.63 -1.50
CA VAL A 44 -16.21 -25.88 -0.31
C VAL A 44 -15.53 -24.58 0.10
N SER A 45 -15.96 -24.04 1.23
CA SER A 45 -15.28 -22.96 1.93
C SER A 45 -13.89 -23.46 2.25
N VAL A 46 -12.87 -22.96 1.55
CA VAL A 46 -11.50 -23.00 2.06
C VAL A 46 -11.53 -22.13 3.31
N SER A 47 -11.60 -22.77 4.45
CA SER A 47 -11.42 -22.15 5.76
C SER A 47 -10.09 -21.43 5.75
N THR A 48 -10.10 -20.10 5.89
CA THR A 48 -8.91 -19.33 6.25
C THR A 48 -8.31 -19.97 7.51
N PRO A 49 -7.02 -20.32 7.53
CA PRO A 49 -6.39 -20.83 8.74
C PRO A 49 -6.28 -19.67 9.74
N ASN A 50 -7.11 -19.69 10.79
CA ASN A 50 -7.12 -18.78 11.95
C ASN A 50 -7.45 -17.30 11.68
N GLY A 51 -8.20 -16.68 12.60
CA GLY A 51 -8.61 -15.26 12.56
C GLY A 51 -7.46 -14.26 12.75
N LEU A 52 -6.39 -14.38 11.96
CA LEU A 52 -5.20 -13.53 11.98
C LEU A 52 -5.49 -12.09 11.61
N TYR A 53 -6.55 -11.83 10.84
CA TYR A 53 -6.93 -10.48 10.43
C TYR A 53 -8.40 -10.44 10.01
N LYS A 54 -8.96 -9.23 9.97
CA LYS A 54 -10.26 -8.92 9.37
C LYS A 54 -10.02 -8.31 7.99
N GLU A 55 -10.68 -8.85 6.96
CA GLU A 55 -10.68 -8.25 5.62
C GLU A 55 -11.61 -7.04 5.59
N LYS A 56 -11.15 -5.95 4.98
CA LYS A 56 -11.91 -4.72 4.76
C LYS A 56 -11.60 -4.14 3.38
N PHE A 57 -12.45 -3.21 2.95
CA PHE A 57 -12.29 -2.50 1.68
C PHE A 57 -12.40 -1.00 1.89
N PHE A 58 -11.60 -0.26 1.13
CA PHE A 58 -11.59 1.19 1.05
C PHE A 58 -11.99 1.61 -0.36
N THR A 59 -12.87 2.60 -0.48
CA THR A 59 -13.24 3.15 -1.80
C THR A 59 -12.17 4.13 -2.23
N GLN A 60 -11.34 3.71 -3.19
CA GLN A 60 -10.18 4.43 -3.67
C GLN A 60 -10.48 5.14 -4.99
N VAL A 61 -9.88 6.31 -5.21
CA VAL A 61 -9.93 6.97 -6.52
C VAL A 61 -9.02 6.26 -7.52
N LEU A 62 -9.46 6.17 -8.77
CA LEU A 62 -8.70 5.50 -9.83
C LEU A 62 -7.40 6.24 -10.13
N ASP A 63 -7.45 7.57 -10.14
CA ASP A 63 -6.37 8.41 -10.59
C ASP A 63 -6.17 9.61 -9.67
N HIS A 64 -5.07 9.59 -8.92
CA HIS A 64 -4.71 10.64 -7.95
C HIS A 64 -4.10 11.89 -8.59
N PHE A 65 -3.64 11.80 -9.84
CA PHE A 65 -2.77 12.82 -10.45
C PHE A 65 -3.45 13.63 -11.55
N ASN A 66 -4.74 13.40 -11.79
CA ASN A 66 -5.51 14.13 -12.79
C ASN A 66 -6.90 14.49 -12.27
N PHE A 67 -7.35 15.71 -12.60
CA PHE A 67 -8.63 16.27 -12.16
C PHE A 67 -9.73 16.17 -13.22
N ASN A 68 -9.50 15.46 -14.32
CA ASN A 68 -10.53 15.21 -15.33
C ASN A 68 -11.71 14.42 -14.73
N PRO A 69 -12.96 14.62 -15.19
CA PRO A 69 -14.13 13.93 -14.63
C PRO A 69 -14.01 12.40 -14.60
N LYS A 70 -13.32 11.80 -15.57
CA LYS A 70 -13.07 10.35 -15.64
C LYS A 70 -12.09 9.84 -14.57
N SER A 71 -11.24 10.71 -14.03
CA SER A 71 -10.23 10.37 -13.01
C SER A 71 -10.83 10.13 -11.63
N TYR A 72 -12.03 10.68 -11.36
CA TYR A 72 -12.78 10.45 -10.12
C TYR A 72 -13.56 9.12 -10.08
N GLN A 73 -13.41 8.26 -11.10
CA GLN A 73 -13.89 6.88 -10.98
C GLN A 73 -13.24 6.22 -9.77
N THR A 74 -13.94 5.30 -9.13
CA THR A 74 -13.44 4.63 -7.92
C THR A 74 -13.39 3.11 -8.08
N PHE A 75 -12.62 2.47 -7.22
CA PHE A 75 -12.58 1.02 -7.08
C PHE A 75 -12.43 0.64 -5.61
N GLN A 76 -12.72 -0.62 -5.29
CA GLN A 76 -12.55 -1.12 -3.93
C GLN A 76 -11.13 -1.66 -3.74
N GLN A 77 -10.34 -0.99 -2.92
CA GLN A 77 -9.02 -1.43 -2.51
C GLN A 77 -9.13 -2.26 -1.23
N ARG A 78 -8.63 -3.49 -1.27
CA ARG A 78 -8.60 -4.39 -0.12
C ARG A 78 -7.51 -3.99 0.88
N TYR A 79 -7.81 -4.12 2.16
CA TYR A 79 -6.80 -4.12 3.21
C TYR A 79 -7.20 -5.10 4.32
N LEU A 80 -6.20 -5.58 5.05
CA LEU A 80 -6.36 -6.46 6.19
C LEU A 80 -6.03 -5.68 7.46
N ILE A 81 -6.80 -5.89 8.52
CA ILE A 81 -6.59 -5.21 9.81
C ILE A 81 -6.61 -6.22 10.96
N ASN A 82 -5.65 -6.12 11.87
CA ASN A 82 -5.65 -6.85 13.14
C ASN A 82 -5.48 -5.85 14.29
N ASP A 83 -6.49 -5.81 15.15
CA ASP A 83 -6.60 -4.95 16.34
C ASP A 83 -6.40 -5.71 17.66
N THR A 84 -6.01 -6.99 17.62
CA THR A 84 -5.94 -7.88 18.80
C THR A 84 -5.05 -7.33 19.91
N PHE A 85 -3.92 -6.72 19.56
CA PHE A 85 -2.95 -6.16 20.51
C PHE A 85 -2.91 -4.64 20.52
N TRP A 86 -3.81 -3.99 19.78
CA TRP A 86 -3.74 -2.56 19.59
C TRP A 86 -4.03 -1.80 20.90
N GLY A 87 -3.12 -0.90 21.27
CA GLY A 87 -3.19 -0.13 22.51
C GLY A 87 -4.25 0.98 22.54
N GLY A 88 -5.05 1.12 21.49
CA GLY A 88 -6.10 2.12 21.33
C GLY A 88 -5.64 3.37 20.56
N GLU A 89 -6.56 4.32 20.39
CA GLU A 89 -6.38 5.46 19.48
C GLU A 89 -5.30 6.48 19.88
N LYS A 90 -4.80 6.44 21.12
CA LYS A 90 -3.83 7.40 21.64
C LYS A 90 -2.42 6.84 21.59
N ASN A 91 -1.61 7.35 20.65
CA ASN A 91 -0.17 7.10 20.52
C ASN A 91 0.25 5.65 20.23
N ALA A 92 -0.67 4.69 20.19
CA ALA A 92 -0.33 3.32 19.82
C ALA A 92 0.07 3.29 18.32
N PRO A 93 1.20 2.67 17.96
CA PRO A 93 1.69 2.67 16.60
C PRO A 93 0.80 1.85 15.67
N ILE A 94 0.78 2.22 14.39
CA ILE A 94 0.23 1.41 13.32
C ILE A 94 1.42 0.82 12.57
N PHE A 95 1.53 -0.51 12.56
CA PHE A 95 2.45 -1.23 11.70
C PHE A 95 1.75 -1.49 10.38
N LEU A 96 2.28 -0.86 9.33
CA LEU A 96 1.69 -0.86 8.01
C LEU A 96 2.56 -1.64 7.04
N TYR A 97 2.01 -2.67 6.40
CA TYR A 97 2.63 -3.30 5.23
C TYR A 97 2.09 -2.68 3.95
N THR A 98 2.99 -2.14 3.11
CA THR A 98 2.65 -1.71 1.75
C THR A 98 2.70 -2.91 0.82
N GLY A 99 1.55 -3.50 0.51
CA GLY A 99 1.44 -4.67 -0.36
C GLY A 99 2.13 -4.45 -1.70
N ASN A 100 2.73 -5.49 -2.25
CA ASN A 100 3.49 -5.43 -3.49
C ASN A 100 2.82 -6.28 -4.59
N GLU A 101 3.59 -6.95 -5.45
CA GLU A 101 3.12 -7.62 -6.67
C GLU A 101 2.39 -8.96 -6.46
N GLY A 102 1.47 -9.03 -5.50
CA GLY A 102 0.77 -10.27 -5.16
C GLY A 102 -0.47 -10.08 -4.29
N GLU A 103 -1.07 -11.21 -3.92
CA GLU A 103 -2.23 -11.21 -3.02
C GLU A 103 -1.82 -10.83 -1.59
N ILE A 104 -2.53 -9.88 -0.98
CA ILE A 104 -2.13 -9.32 0.32
C ILE A 104 -2.14 -10.34 1.47
N GLU A 105 -2.96 -11.37 1.35
CA GLU A 105 -3.06 -12.45 2.34
C GLU A 105 -1.78 -13.28 2.40
N TRP A 106 -1.11 -13.48 1.26
CA TRP A 106 0.18 -14.17 1.23
C TRP A 106 1.24 -13.35 1.97
N PHE A 107 1.30 -12.04 1.77
CA PHE A 107 2.23 -11.18 2.50
C PHE A 107 1.93 -11.18 4.01
N ALA A 108 0.66 -11.10 4.40
CA ALA A 108 0.27 -11.19 5.81
C ALA A 108 0.66 -12.52 6.45
N GLN A 109 0.50 -13.64 5.74
CA GLN A 109 0.88 -14.97 6.23
C GLN A 109 2.40 -15.21 6.27
N ASN A 110 3.20 -14.35 5.67
CA ASN A 110 4.65 -14.51 5.57
C ASN A 110 5.45 -13.42 6.29
N THR A 111 4.80 -12.31 6.68
CA THR A 111 5.43 -11.18 7.40
C THR A 111 5.20 -11.31 8.90
N GLY A 112 5.69 -12.42 9.46
CA GLY A 112 5.51 -12.75 10.87
C GLY A 112 6.12 -11.73 11.83
N PHE A 113 7.19 -11.04 11.43
CA PHE A 113 7.84 -10.02 12.22
C PHE A 113 6.86 -8.95 12.74
N MET A 114 5.90 -8.53 11.94
CA MET A 114 4.88 -7.56 12.36
C MET A 114 3.96 -8.16 13.43
N PHE A 115 3.54 -9.42 13.28
CA PHE A 115 2.69 -10.11 14.24
C PHE A 115 3.40 -10.39 15.57
N ASP A 116 4.64 -10.89 15.52
CA ASP A 116 5.44 -11.21 16.70
C ASP A 116 5.75 -9.97 17.55
N ASN A 117 5.88 -8.80 16.90
CA ASN A 117 6.16 -7.55 17.58
C ASN A 117 4.90 -6.77 17.99
N ALA A 118 3.72 -7.06 17.44
CA ALA A 118 2.48 -6.35 17.75
C ALA A 118 2.16 -6.29 19.27
N PRO A 119 2.29 -7.39 20.06
CA PRO A 119 2.05 -7.35 21.51
C PRO A 119 2.99 -6.41 22.25
N ARG A 120 4.27 -6.37 21.86
CA ARG A 120 5.30 -5.55 22.51
C ARG A 120 5.06 -4.07 22.30
N PHE A 121 4.72 -3.68 21.08
CA PHE A 121 4.49 -2.28 20.72
C PHE A 121 3.04 -1.84 20.90
N LYS A 122 2.14 -2.77 21.24
CA LYS A 122 0.69 -2.57 21.25
C LYS A 122 0.19 -2.03 19.90
N ALA A 123 0.74 -2.56 18.81
CA ALA A 123 0.54 -2.03 17.48
C ALA A 123 -0.79 -2.47 16.86
N LEU A 124 -1.41 -1.59 16.07
CA LEU A 124 -2.42 -1.98 15.09
C LEU A 124 -1.69 -2.52 13.86
N LEU A 125 -2.08 -3.70 13.37
CA LEU A 125 -1.52 -4.21 12.11
C LEU A 125 -2.44 -3.89 10.96
N VAL A 126 -1.88 -3.34 9.89
CA VAL A 126 -2.60 -3.03 8.66
C VAL A 126 -1.77 -3.51 7.46
N PHE A 127 -2.39 -4.29 6.58
CA PHE A 127 -1.78 -4.70 5.31
C PHE A 127 -2.63 -4.17 4.17
N ILE A 128 -2.12 -3.25 3.37
CA ILE A 128 -2.88 -2.67 2.26
C ILE A 128 -2.50 -3.37 0.96
N GLU A 129 -3.48 -3.88 0.23
CA GLU A 129 -3.24 -4.52 -1.06
C GLU A 129 -2.90 -3.48 -2.14
N HIS A 130 -1.92 -3.82 -2.98
CA HIS A 130 -1.54 -3.00 -4.11
C HIS A 130 -2.65 -3.00 -5.17
N ARG A 131 -2.93 -1.83 -5.77
CA ARG A 131 -3.83 -1.74 -6.94
C ARG A 131 -3.38 -2.72 -8.04
N PHE A 132 -4.33 -3.31 -8.76
CA PHE A 132 -4.10 -4.34 -9.79
C PHE A 132 -3.61 -5.71 -9.28
N TYR A 133 -3.51 -5.94 -7.96
CA TYR A 133 -3.26 -7.27 -7.39
C TYR A 133 -4.42 -7.77 -6.51
N GLY A 134 -4.52 -9.09 -6.39
CA GLY A 134 -5.54 -9.77 -5.60
C GLY A 134 -6.98 -9.34 -5.92
N LYS A 135 -7.68 -8.81 -4.92
CA LYS A 135 -9.07 -8.34 -5.03
C LYS A 135 -9.15 -6.83 -5.30
N SER A 136 -8.02 -6.13 -5.35
CA SER A 136 -7.93 -4.68 -5.55
C SER A 136 -7.83 -4.31 -7.03
N MET A 137 -8.81 -4.76 -7.81
CA MET A 137 -8.88 -4.52 -9.25
C MET A 137 -9.69 -3.26 -9.57
N PRO A 138 -9.11 -2.29 -10.29
CA PRO A 138 -9.89 -1.23 -10.95
C PRO A 138 -10.89 -1.75 -12.00
N PHE A 139 -11.66 -0.84 -12.60
CA PHE A 139 -12.61 -1.16 -13.68
C PHE A 139 -13.64 -2.23 -13.31
N GLY A 140 -14.30 -2.04 -12.17
CA GLY A 140 -15.37 -2.92 -11.70
C GLY A 140 -14.89 -4.28 -11.21
N GLY A 141 -13.60 -4.41 -10.89
CA GLY A 141 -13.04 -5.68 -10.41
C GLY A 141 -12.67 -6.66 -11.53
N ASN A 142 -12.82 -6.27 -12.79
CA ASN A 142 -12.59 -7.16 -13.92
C ASN A 142 -11.12 -7.11 -14.36
N LYS A 143 -10.40 -8.21 -14.06
CA LYS A 143 -8.99 -8.37 -14.41
C LYS A 143 -8.75 -8.27 -15.92
N ASP A 144 -9.59 -8.89 -16.73
CA ASP A 144 -9.42 -8.89 -18.19
C ASP A 144 -9.54 -7.47 -18.75
N VAL A 145 -10.43 -6.63 -18.19
CA VAL A 145 -10.54 -5.22 -18.57
C VAL A 145 -9.35 -4.42 -18.05
N ALA A 146 -8.97 -4.59 -16.79
CA ALA A 146 -7.87 -3.87 -16.16
C ALA A 146 -6.53 -4.08 -16.89
N TYR A 147 -6.31 -5.29 -17.43
CA TYR A 147 -5.10 -5.65 -18.18
C TYR A 147 -5.29 -5.63 -19.71
N SER A 148 -6.45 -5.20 -20.22
CA SER A 148 -6.77 -5.32 -21.66
C SER A 148 -5.89 -4.49 -22.58
N ASN A 149 -5.47 -3.29 -22.16
CA ASN A 149 -4.66 -2.39 -22.99
C ASN A 149 -3.94 -1.32 -22.16
N SER A 150 -3.07 -0.54 -22.81
CA SER A 150 -2.27 0.52 -22.20
C SER A 150 -3.10 1.62 -21.53
N SER A 151 -4.34 1.88 -21.97
CA SER A 151 -5.20 2.93 -21.39
C SER A 151 -5.81 2.51 -20.05
N THR A 152 -6.05 1.22 -19.82
CA THR A 152 -6.52 0.71 -18.52
C THR A 152 -5.35 0.34 -17.61
N LEU A 153 -4.31 -0.30 -18.16
CA LEU A 153 -3.12 -0.67 -17.40
C LEU A 153 -2.28 0.53 -16.96
N GLY A 154 -2.41 1.68 -17.63
CA GLY A 154 -1.67 2.91 -17.32
C GLY A 154 -1.87 3.47 -15.90
N TYR A 155 -2.89 3.01 -15.17
CA TYR A 155 -3.10 3.36 -13.75
C TYR A 155 -2.30 2.48 -12.78
N LEU A 156 -1.56 1.49 -13.27
CA LEU A 156 -0.63 0.67 -12.50
C LEU A 156 0.74 1.35 -12.45
N SER A 157 0.96 2.17 -11.43
CA SER A 157 2.27 2.77 -11.14
C SER A 157 2.56 2.80 -9.64
N SER A 158 3.84 2.86 -9.28
CA SER A 158 4.27 3.00 -7.88
C SER A 158 3.78 4.31 -7.26
N THR A 159 3.75 5.41 -8.01
CA THR A 159 3.25 6.71 -7.53
C THR A 159 1.76 6.65 -7.20
N GLN A 160 0.95 5.99 -8.04
CA GLN A 160 -0.48 5.81 -7.78
C GLN A 160 -0.71 4.90 -6.55
N ALA A 161 0.07 3.82 -6.41
CA ALA A 161 -0.01 2.96 -5.23
C ALA A 161 0.42 3.68 -3.94
N LEU A 162 1.48 4.49 -3.98
CA LEU A 162 1.89 5.31 -2.83
C LEU A 162 0.80 6.31 -2.42
N ALA A 163 0.13 6.94 -3.40
CA ALA A 163 -1.02 7.81 -3.13
C ALA A 163 -2.19 7.02 -2.53
N ASP A 164 -2.44 5.79 -3.00
CA ASP A 164 -3.47 4.92 -2.42
C ASP A 164 -3.24 4.64 -0.93
N TYR A 165 -2.01 4.26 -0.58
CA TYR A 165 -1.65 4.00 0.81
C TYR A 165 -1.86 5.26 1.65
N ALA A 166 -1.40 6.41 1.18
CA ALA A 166 -1.54 7.68 1.89
C ALA A 166 -3.00 8.06 2.16
N THR A 167 -3.88 7.92 1.17
CA THR A 167 -5.31 8.24 1.34
C THR A 167 -5.99 7.28 2.30
N LEU A 168 -5.73 5.97 2.16
CA LEU A 168 -6.30 4.95 3.05
C LEU A 168 -5.84 5.14 4.49
N ILE A 169 -4.54 5.34 4.74
CA ILE A 169 -4.00 5.58 6.09
C ILE A 169 -4.65 6.82 6.71
N THR A 170 -4.78 7.90 5.93
CA THR A 170 -5.37 9.15 6.41
C THR A 170 -6.82 8.96 6.83
N ASP A 171 -7.61 8.24 6.01
CA ASP A 171 -9.01 7.94 6.32
C ASP A 171 -9.15 6.98 7.52
N LEU A 172 -8.34 5.91 7.53
CA LEU A 172 -8.31 4.93 8.61
C LEU A 172 -8.02 5.58 9.96
N LYS A 173 -6.98 6.44 10.02
CA LYS A 173 -6.63 7.16 11.26
C LYS A 173 -7.76 8.06 11.74
N LYS A 174 -8.47 8.75 10.83
CA LYS A 174 -9.64 9.57 11.19
C LYS A 174 -10.78 8.71 11.73
N ASN A 175 -11.11 7.61 11.04
CA ASN A 175 -12.19 6.70 11.45
C ASN A 175 -11.93 6.01 12.79
N LEU A 176 -10.66 5.81 13.13
CA LEU A 176 -10.24 5.22 14.40
C LEU A 176 -9.97 6.26 15.50
N SER A 177 -10.20 7.55 15.26
CA SER A 177 -9.78 8.65 16.15
C SER A 177 -8.28 8.63 16.52
N ALA A 178 -7.46 8.00 15.68
CA ALA A 178 -6.04 7.72 15.89
C ALA A 178 -5.13 8.64 15.07
N THR A 179 -5.51 9.91 14.91
CA THR A 179 -4.80 10.88 14.05
C THR A 179 -3.35 11.11 14.46
N ASP A 180 -3.05 10.97 15.75
CA ASP A 180 -1.71 11.17 16.31
C ASP A 180 -0.88 9.87 16.39
N SER A 181 -1.47 8.71 16.08
CA SER A 181 -0.75 7.44 16.08
C SER A 181 0.39 7.45 15.06
N PRO A 182 1.63 7.09 15.47
CA PRO A 182 2.74 6.97 14.53
C PRO A 182 2.51 5.78 13.60
N VAL A 183 2.92 5.90 12.33
CA VAL A 183 2.84 4.82 11.35
C VAL A 183 4.25 4.35 11.04
N VAL A 184 4.53 3.06 11.25
CA VAL A 184 5.79 2.41 10.87
C VAL A 184 5.52 1.57 9.65
N VAL A 185 6.23 1.86 8.56
CA VAL A 185 6.03 1.19 7.27
C VAL A 185 6.99 0.03 7.14
N PHE A 186 6.45 -1.12 6.76
CA PHE A 186 7.15 -2.36 6.47
C PHE A 186 6.92 -2.70 5.00
N GLY A 187 7.93 -3.28 4.38
CA GLY A 187 7.88 -3.78 3.02
C GLY A 187 9.01 -4.76 2.81
N GLY A 188 8.70 -5.90 2.20
CA GLY A 188 9.67 -6.92 1.85
C GLY A 188 9.54 -7.21 0.37
N SER A 189 10.60 -6.93 -0.38
CA SER A 189 10.62 -7.06 -1.84
C SER A 189 9.68 -6.09 -2.58
N TYR A 190 10.13 -5.70 -3.77
CA TYR A 190 9.32 -5.20 -4.87
C TYR A 190 10.15 -5.55 -6.10
N GLY A 191 9.73 -6.60 -6.82
CA GLY A 191 10.60 -7.38 -7.71
C GLY A 191 11.47 -6.58 -8.68
N GLY A 192 12.77 -6.87 -8.71
CA GLY A 192 13.72 -6.15 -9.54
C GLY A 192 14.73 -7.01 -10.31
N ARG A 193 14.37 -8.14 -10.97
CA ARG A 193 15.26 -9.15 -11.63
C ARG A 193 16.80 -8.90 -11.58
N GLY A 194 17.53 -9.56 -10.68
CA GLY A 194 18.98 -9.69 -10.68
C GLY A 194 19.38 -10.97 -11.39
N SER A 195 20.40 -10.91 -12.25
CA SER A 195 20.98 -12.08 -12.92
C SER A 195 22.50 -11.97 -12.86
N ASP A 196 23.15 -12.95 -12.25
CA ASP A 196 24.59 -13.20 -12.28
C ASP A 196 24.89 -14.61 -12.87
N GLU A 197 26.15 -14.88 -13.23
CA GLU A 197 26.56 -16.15 -13.86
C GLU A 197 26.45 -17.38 -12.91
N GLU A 198 26.29 -17.15 -11.61
CA GLU A 198 26.00 -18.18 -10.60
C GLU A 198 24.48 -18.43 -10.43
N SER A 199 23.66 -17.66 -11.14
CA SER A 199 22.21 -17.79 -11.07
C SER A 199 21.70 -19.05 -11.75
N ILE A 200 20.63 -19.64 -11.22
CA ILE A 200 19.87 -20.72 -11.89
C ILE A 200 19.20 -20.25 -13.20
N PHE A 201 19.26 -18.95 -13.49
CA PHE A 201 18.79 -18.37 -14.75
C PHE A 201 19.93 -18.35 -15.78
N PRO A 202 19.65 -18.68 -17.05
CA PRO A 202 20.65 -18.61 -18.10
C PRO A 202 21.26 -17.22 -18.17
N ALA A 203 22.59 -17.17 -18.33
CA ALA A 203 23.31 -15.92 -18.56
C ALA A 203 22.68 -15.22 -19.77
N SER A 204 22.25 -13.98 -19.56
CA SER A 204 21.69 -13.12 -20.59
C SER A 204 22.36 -11.75 -20.48
N GLU A 205 22.92 -11.27 -21.58
CA GLU A 205 23.38 -9.88 -21.64
C GLU A 205 22.19 -8.94 -21.57
N TRP A 206 22.32 -7.86 -20.80
CA TRP A 206 21.29 -6.84 -20.71
C TRP A 206 21.27 -6.01 -21.99
N ASP A 207 20.16 -6.06 -22.73
CA ASP A 207 19.88 -5.17 -23.86
C ASP A 207 18.57 -4.40 -23.62
N TYR A 208 18.68 -3.07 -23.58
CA TYR A 208 17.53 -2.18 -23.44
C TYR A 208 16.59 -2.24 -24.65
N ASN A 209 17.11 -2.35 -25.87
CA ASN A 209 16.30 -2.37 -27.09
C ASN A 209 15.44 -3.62 -27.15
N ASP A 210 15.97 -4.78 -26.75
CA ASP A 210 15.21 -6.02 -26.66
C ASP A 210 14.07 -5.87 -25.65
N ARG A 211 14.37 -5.29 -24.48
CA ARG A 211 13.35 -5.04 -23.45
C ARG A 211 12.29 -4.04 -23.91
N ALA A 212 12.70 -2.95 -24.56
CA ALA A 212 11.81 -1.93 -25.09
C ALA A 212 10.89 -2.51 -26.19
N THR A 213 11.45 -3.29 -27.11
CA THR A 213 10.70 -3.98 -28.17
C THR A 213 9.69 -4.95 -27.59
N PHE A 214 10.10 -5.77 -26.61
CA PHE A 214 9.19 -6.67 -25.89
C PHE A 214 8.03 -5.88 -25.24
N CYS A 215 8.34 -4.84 -24.46
CA CYS A 215 7.32 -4.04 -23.78
C CYS A 215 6.36 -3.35 -24.77
N LYS A 216 6.89 -2.83 -25.88
CA LYS A 216 6.07 -2.21 -26.93
C LYS A 216 5.17 -3.25 -27.60
N SER A 217 5.66 -4.45 -27.87
CA SER A 217 4.87 -5.51 -28.50
C SER A 217 3.77 -6.06 -27.59
N TYR A 218 4.05 -6.22 -26.29
CA TYR A 218 3.16 -6.91 -25.36
C TYR A 218 2.17 -5.97 -24.66
N PHE A 219 2.62 -4.76 -24.32
CA PHE A 219 1.83 -3.78 -23.54
C PHE A 219 1.47 -2.52 -24.32
N ASP A 220 1.96 -2.36 -25.56
CA ASP A 220 1.87 -1.10 -26.33
C ASP A 220 2.52 0.11 -25.60
N ILE A 221 3.49 -0.15 -24.72
CA ILE A 221 4.15 0.85 -23.89
C ILE A 221 5.66 0.75 -24.06
N GLU A 222 6.31 1.90 -24.20
CA GLU A 222 7.77 2.01 -24.16
C GLU A 222 8.25 2.27 -22.72
N PRO A 223 9.24 1.50 -22.22
CA PRO A 223 9.80 1.72 -20.89
C PRO A 223 10.48 3.09 -20.76
N ARG A 224 10.30 3.74 -19.61
CA ARG A 224 11.00 4.99 -19.25
C ARG A 224 12.10 4.68 -18.22
N PRO A 225 13.33 4.33 -18.64
CA PRO A 225 14.36 3.82 -17.73
C PRO A 225 14.77 4.86 -16.67
N ASP A 226 14.76 6.14 -17.02
CA ASP A 226 15.16 7.22 -16.11
C ASP A 226 14.05 7.68 -15.15
N TRP A 227 12.81 7.21 -15.33
CA TRP A 227 11.69 7.72 -14.53
C TRP A 227 11.84 7.45 -13.03
N ILE A 228 12.16 6.21 -12.64
CA ILE A 228 12.37 5.84 -11.23
C ILE A 228 13.51 6.63 -10.57
N PRO A 229 14.72 6.73 -11.17
CA PRO A 229 15.79 7.51 -10.55
C PRO A 229 15.53 9.02 -10.54
N ILE A 230 14.72 9.56 -11.46
CA ILE A 230 14.25 10.95 -11.43
C ILE A 230 13.25 11.16 -10.28
N GLU A 231 12.21 10.33 -10.21
CA GLU A 231 11.09 10.50 -9.26
C GLU A 231 11.52 10.27 -7.81
N PHE A 232 12.32 9.22 -7.56
CA PHE A 232 12.72 8.81 -6.21
C PHE A 232 14.16 9.19 -5.86
N GLY A 233 14.86 9.93 -6.74
CA GLY A 233 16.21 10.40 -6.49
C GLY A 233 17.31 9.34 -6.60
N GLY A 234 17.05 8.25 -7.32
CA GLY A 234 17.94 7.11 -7.50
C GLY A 234 19.30 7.45 -8.11
N HIS A 235 19.43 8.51 -8.92
CA HIS A 235 20.72 8.93 -9.51
C HIS A 235 21.82 9.18 -8.46
N ASN A 236 21.43 9.61 -7.25
CA ASN A 236 22.33 9.68 -6.11
C ASN A 236 21.57 9.47 -4.81
N ILE A 237 21.08 8.24 -4.63
CA ILE A 237 20.21 7.89 -3.49
C ILE A 237 20.86 8.20 -2.14
N LYS A 238 22.18 8.00 -1.99
CA LYS A 238 22.92 8.35 -0.77
C LYS A 238 22.84 9.84 -0.44
N ARG A 239 23.00 10.72 -1.45
CA ARG A 239 22.86 12.17 -1.26
C ARG A 239 21.43 12.56 -0.91
N VAL A 240 20.46 11.99 -1.61
CA VAL A 240 19.02 12.29 -1.40
C VAL A 240 18.61 11.86 0.00
N LEU A 241 18.86 10.62 0.39
CA LEU A 241 18.55 10.10 1.72
C LEU A 241 19.29 10.87 2.81
N ARG A 242 20.56 11.22 2.63
CA ARG A 242 21.30 12.02 3.62
C ARG A 242 20.69 13.41 3.85
N ARG A 243 20.09 14.02 2.82
CA ARG A 243 19.53 15.38 2.89
C ARG A 243 18.07 15.41 3.33
N PHE A 244 17.28 14.44 2.91
CA PHE A 244 15.82 14.48 3.01
C PHE A 244 15.21 13.26 3.70
N GLY A 245 15.98 12.19 3.88
CA GLY A 245 15.53 10.98 4.57
C GLY A 245 15.84 11.02 6.07
N SER A 246 15.07 10.25 6.84
CA SER A 246 15.35 9.95 8.25
C SER A 246 14.51 8.76 8.70
N ASN A 247 14.95 8.08 9.76
CA ASN A 247 14.22 6.98 10.43
C ASN A 247 13.92 5.80 9.49
N ILE A 248 14.93 5.37 8.73
CA ILE A 248 14.84 4.23 7.82
C ILE A 248 15.87 3.18 8.24
N ILE A 249 15.42 1.93 8.34
CA ILE A 249 16.30 0.78 8.56
C ILE A 249 16.25 -0.05 7.27
N PHE A 250 17.40 -0.21 6.62
CA PHE A 250 17.55 -1.11 5.48
C PHE A 250 18.13 -2.43 5.95
N PHE A 251 17.34 -3.50 5.94
CA PHE A 251 17.86 -4.85 6.15
C PHE A 251 18.23 -5.47 4.80
N ASN A 252 19.41 -6.09 4.69
CA ASN A 252 19.84 -6.85 3.52
C ASN A 252 20.55 -8.13 3.97
N GLY A 253 20.08 -9.28 3.47
CA GLY A 253 20.81 -10.53 3.56
C GLY A 253 21.82 -10.66 2.40
N LEU A 254 23.08 -11.00 2.65
CA LEU A 254 24.08 -11.09 1.57
C LEU A 254 23.95 -12.37 0.72
N ARG A 255 23.16 -13.36 1.14
CA ARG A 255 22.77 -14.49 0.27
C ARG A 255 21.60 -14.14 -0.65
N ASP A 256 21.05 -12.95 -0.52
CA ASP A 256 20.00 -12.43 -1.38
C ASP A 256 20.62 -11.72 -2.60
N PRO A 257 20.40 -12.17 -3.84
CA PRO A 257 20.88 -11.47 -5.03
C PRO A 257 20.33 -10.04 -5.14
N TRP A 258 19.19 -9.72 -4.49
CA TRP A 258 18.68 -8.34 -4.44
C TRP A 258 19.59 -7.37 -3.69
N SER A 259 20.42 -7.87 -2.77
CA SER A 259 21.29 -7.03 -1.94
C SER A 259 22.27 -6.20 -2.77
N GLY A 260 22.62 -6.65 -3.99
CA GLY A 260 23.46 -5.89 -4.93
C GLY A 260 22.86 -4.55 -5.36
N GLY A 261 21.53 -4.42 -5.33
CA GLY A 261 20.81 -3.15 -5.58
C GLY A 261 20.44 -2.39 -4.30
N GLY A 262 20.76 -2.92 -3.12
CA GLY A 262 20.35 -2.40 -1.82
C GLY A 262 21.28 -1.33 -1.22
N VAL A 263 20.90 -0.83 -0.04
CA VAL A 263 21.73 0.05 0.80
C VAL A 263 22.45 -0.81 1.84
N LEU A 264 23.75 -1.04 1.63
CA LEU A 264 24.58 -1.92 2.47
C LEU A 264 25.47 -1.19 3.49
N SER A 265 25.26 0.11 3.69
CA SER A 265 26.04 0.91 4.64
C SER A 265 25.21 2.05 5.19
N ASP A 266 25.41 2.38 6.45
CA ASP A 266 24.79 3.55 7.09
C ASP A 266 24.98 4.83 6.25
N ILE A 267 23.90 5.59 6.10
CA ILE A 267 23.90 6.87 5.38
C ILE A 267 23.95 8.04 6.38
N SER A 268 23.30 7.87 7.53
CA SER A 268 23.24 8.82 8.64
C SER A 268 22.95 8.09 9.96
N LYS A 269 22.90 8.81 11.09
CA LYS A 269 22.55 8.23 12.41
C LYS A 269 21.14 7.64 12.48
N SER A 270 20.24 8.04 11.58
CA SER A 270 18.84 7.56 11.54
C SER A 270 18.50 6.82 10.25
N ILE A 271 19.47 6.64 9.35
CA ILE A 271 19.33 5.86 8.13
C ILE A 271 20.43 4.82 8.17
N VAL A 272 20.08 3.66 8.73
CA VAL A 272 21.01 2.60 9.09
C VAL A 272 20.82 1.39 8.19
N ALA A 273 21.90 0.66 7.92
CA ALA A 273 21.89 -0.57 7.17
C ALA A 273 22.25 -1.74 8.09
N ILE A 274 21.34 -2.70 8.20
CA ILE A 274 21.59 -3.99 8.85
C ILE A 274 21.93 -4.99 7.75
N VAL A 275 23.19 -5.39 7.69
CA VAL A 275 23.69 -6.33 6.69
C VAL A 275 23.95 -7.67 7.35
N ALA A 276 23.18 -8.68 6.95
CA ALA A 276 23.28 -10.03 7.47
C ALA A 276 24.02 -10.93 6.47
N GLU A 277 25.27 -11.30 6.79
CA GLU A 277 26.11 -12.11 5.90
C GLU A 277 25.46 -13.44 5.49
N GLU A 278 24.79 -14.11 6.43
CA GLU A 278 24.09 -15.38 6.20
C GLU A 278 22.60 -15.20 5.86
N GLY A 279 22.12 -13.96 5.85
CA GLY A 279 20.72 -13.66 5.60
C GLY A 279 20.34 -13.96 4.15
N ALA A 280 19.22 -14.65 3.98
CA ALA A 280 18.56 -14.80 2.69
C ALA A 280 17.54 -13.65 2.47
N HIS A 281 16.77 -13.73 1.38
CA HIS A 281 15.81 -12.71 0.98
C HIS A 281 14.84 -12.33 2.10
N HIS A 282 14.99 -11.09 2.61
CA HIS A 282 14.21 -10.46 3.68
C HIS A 282 13.79 -11.43 4.81
N VAL A 283 14.75 -12.23 5.28
CA VAL A 283 14.52 -13.27 6.29
C VAL A 283 14.07 -12.69 7.64
N ASP A 284 14.43 -11.45 7.92
CA ASP A 284 14.02 -10.65 9.07
C ASP A 284 12.51 -10.44 9.19
N LEU A 285 11.78 -10.47 8.06
CA LEU A 285 10.33 -10.30 8.07
C LEU A 285 9.55 -11.57 8.42
N ARG A 286 10.19 -12.74 8.43
CA ARG A 286 9.53 -14.03 8.65
C ARG A 286 9.06 -14.18 10.10
N PHE A 287 8.18 -15.16 10.34
CA PHE A 287 7.82 -15.56 11.71
C PHE A 287 9.04 -16.08 12.44
N ALA A 288 9.18 -15.68 13.71
CA ALA A 288 10.26 -16.18 14.54
C ALA A 288 10.11 -17.69 14.76
N THR A 289 11.21 -18.42 14.63
CA THR A 289 11.29 -19.86 14.88
C THR A 289 12.37 -20.20 15.91
N SER A 290 12.27 -21.40 16.50
CA SER A 290 13.33 -21.91 17.37
C SER A 290 14.65 -22.10 16.63
N GLU A 291 14.60 -22.35 15.32
CA GLU A 291 15.75 -22.61 14.45
C GLU A 291 16.48 -21.34 14.00
N ASP A 292 15.85 -20.16 14.17
CA ASP A 292 16.46 -18.90 13.75
C ASP A 292 17.83 -18.68 14.40
N PRO A 293 18.85 -18.28 13.62
CA PRO A 293 20.19 -18.10 14.13
C PRO A 293 20.26 -16.93 15.12
N THR A 294 21.21 -16.99 16.05
CA THR A 294 21.34 -15.99 17.12
C THR A 294 21.60 -14.57 16.60
N TRP A 295 22.18 -14.42 15.41
CA TRP A 295 22.40 -13.12 14.79
C TRP A 295 21.07 -12.47 14.32
N LEU A 296 20.07 -13.27 13.94
CA LEU A 296 18.77 -12.77 13.48
C LEU A 296 17.88 -12.32 14.64
N LYS A 297 18.07 -12.92 15.81
CA LYS A 297 17.30 -12.65 17.04
C LYS A 297 17.75 -11.40 17.81
N LYS A 298 18.91 -10.82 17.46
CA LYS A 298 19.52 -9.68 18.16
C LYS A 298 19.12 -8.36 17.54
#